data_AF-A0A9X5CF58-F1
#
_entry.id   AF-A0A9X5CF58-F1
#
_cell.length_a   1.000
_cell.length_b   1.000
_cell.length_c   1.000
_cell.angle_alpha   90.00
_cell.angle_beta   90.00
_cell.angle_gamma   90.00
#
_symmetry.space_group_name_H-M   'P 1'
#
loop_
_entity.id
_entity.type
_entity.pdbx_description
1 polymer ?
#
loop_
_entity_poly.entity_id
_entity_poly.type
_entity_poly.pdbx_seq_one_letter_code
_entity_poly.pdbx_strand_id
1 'polypeptide(L)'
;MERKKIEMCREGDRLFIGESPKLIVNLDSQENYIQVEGRLRPYYREVALSKDLLEGKRANVLESALNYYYDQACRIAEGMLVAEAYRKK
;
A
#
# COMPACT_ATOMS: atom_id res chain seq x y z
N MET A 1 21.34 6.00 -0.12
CA MET A 1 20.25 5.31 0.59
C MET A 1 19.90 4.08 -0.22
N GLU A 2 20.26 2.88 0.26
CA GLU A 2 19.71 1.64 -0.29
C GLU A 2 18.19 1.69 -0.14
N ARG A 3 17.46 1.66 -1.25
CA ARG A 3 16.01 1.50 -1.21
C ARG A 3 15.75 0.04 -0.88
N LYS A 4 15.29 -0.25 0.34
CA LYS A 4 14.80 -1.60 0.66
C LYS A 4 13.71 -1.96 -0.34
N LYS A 5 13.83 -3.13 -0.96
CA LYS A 5 12.80 -3.67 -1.84
C LYS A 5 11.51 -3.81 -1.03
N ILE A 6 10.45 -3.16 -1.48
CA ILE A 6 9.14 -3.28 -0.85
C ILE A 6 8.60 -4.67 -1.14
N GLU A 7 8.24 -5.39 -0.07
CA GLU A 7 7.62 -6.70 -0.20
C GLU A 7 6.21 -6.58 -0.76
N MET A 8 5.87 -7.50 -1.66
CA MET A 8 4.57 -7.56 -2.30
C MET A 8 4.14 -9.02 -2.41
N CYS A 9 2.92 -9.32 -1.98
CA CYS A 9 2.29 -10.62 -2.12
C CYS A 9 0.92 -10.47 -2.79
N ARG A 10 0.56 -11.42 -3.65
CA ARG A 10 -0.76 -11.46 -4.30
C ARG A 10 -1.52 -12.70 -3.86
N GLU A 11 -2.75 -12.50 -3.40
CA GLU A 11 -3.69 -13.58 -3.09
C GLU A 11 -5.01 -13.32 -3.81
N GLY A 12 -5.24 -14.05 -4.91
CA GLY A 12 -6.38 -13.81 -5.79
C GLY A 12 -6.38 -12.38 -6.34
N ASP A 13 -7.45 -11.63 -6.03
CA ASP A 13 -7.64 -10.24 -6.45
C ASP A 13 -7.12 -9.22 -5.43
N ARG A 14 -6.47 -9.68 -4.36
CA ARG A 14 -5.85 -8.81 -3.36
C ARG A 14 -4.35 -8.75 -3.54
N LEU A 15 -3.81 -7.54 -3.48
CA LEU A 15 -2.39 -7.26 -3.45
C LEU A 15 -2.02 -6.66 -2.10
N PHE A 16 -1.07 -7.28 -1.42
CA PHE A 16 -0.52 -6.83 -0.13
C PHE A 16 0.85 -6.22 -0.38
N ILE A 17 1.06 -4.98 0.08
CA ILE A 17 2.27 -4.20 -0.16
C ILE A 17 2.80 -3.71 1.19
N GLY A 18 4.03 -4.13 1.52
CA GLY A 18 4.72 -3.82 2.77
C GLY A 18 4.23 -4.59 4.00
N GLU A 19 4.91 -4.37 5.13
CA GLU A 19 4.68 -5.11 6.38
C GLU A 19 3.89 -4.31 7.42
N SER A 20 4.31 -3.06 7.71
CA SER A 20 3.66 -2.18 8.68
C SER A 20 4.08 -0.71 8.42
N PRO A 21 3.16 0.16 7.95
CA PRO A 21 1.78 -0.15 7.58
C PRO A 21 1.73 -1.10 6.37
N LYS A 22 0.66 -1.89 6.26
CA LYS A 22 0.42 -2.78 5.11
C LYS A 22 -0.67 -2.19 4.24
N LEU A 23 -0.36 -1.91 2.98
CA LEU A 23 -1.33 -1.48 1.97
C LEU A 23 -1.97 -2.72 1.33
N ILE A 24 -3.29 -2.76 1.33
CA ILE A 24 -4.11 -3.85 0.80
C ILE A 24 -4.93 -3.29 -0.35
N VAL A 25 -4.70 -3.78 -1.56
CA VAL A 25 -5.35 -3.30 -2.78
C VAL A 25 -6.26 -4.37 -3.31
N ASN A 26 -7.53 -4.04 -3.55
CA ASN A 26 -8.42 -4.90 -4.34
C ASN A 26 -8.26 -4.51 -5.82
N LEU A 27 -7.67 -5.41 -6.60
CA LEU A 27 -7.37 -5.19 -8.02
C LEU A 27 -8.63 -5.07 -8.88
N ASP A 28 -9.77 -5.60 -8.40
CA ASP A 28 -11.06 -5.55 -9.10
C ASP A 28 -11.91 -4.36 -8.63
N SER A 29 -12.26 -4.31 -7.33
CA SER A 29 -13.19 -3.31 -6.80
C SER A 29 -12.56 -1.96 -6.44
N GLN A 30 -11.23 -1.88 -6.34
CA GLN A 30 -10.50 -0.73 -5.78
C GLN A 30 -10.91 -0.37 -4.34
N GLU A 31 -11.58 -1.27 -3.63
CA GLU A 31 -11.81 -1.15 -2.18
C GLU A 31 -10.49 -1.44 -1.46
N ASN A 32 -9.66 -0.41 -1.37
CA ASN A 32 -8.32 -0.50 -0.82
C ASN A 32 -8.34 -0.17 0.67
N TYR A 33 -7.36 -0.70 1.41
CA TYR A 33 -7.24 -0.51 2.85
C TYR A 33 -5.78 -0.32 3.25
N ILE A 34 -5.55 0.40 4.34
CA ILE A 34 -4.31 0.40 5.09
C ILE A 34 -4.54 -0.36 6.39
N GLN A 35 -3.68 -1.33 6.67
CA GLN A 35 -3.57 -1.96 7.98
C GLN A 35 -2.40 -1.33 8.75
N VAL A 36 -2.68 -0.73 9.90
CA VAL A 36 -1.70 -0.10 10.79
C VAL A 36 -2.08 -0.37 12.24
N GLU A 37 -1.13 -0.79 13.08
CA GLU A 37 -1.36 -1.15 14.50
C GLU A 37 -2.54 -2.13 14.70
N GLY A 38 -2.68 -3.12 13.80
CA GLY A 38 -3.77 -4.10 13.84
C GLY A 38 -5.14 -3.57 13.44
N ARG A 39 -5.26 -2.29 13.05
CA ARG A 39 -6.50 -1.66 12.61
C ARG A 39 -6.54 -1.57 11.10
N LEU A 40 -7.69 -1.91 10.52
CA LEU A 40 -7.97 -1.74 9.11
C LEU A 40 -8.68 -0.40 8.87
N ARG A 41 -8.21 0.35 7.87
CA ARG A 41 -8.69 1.69 7.56
C ARG A 41 -8.88 1.83 6.05
N PRO A 42 -10.00 2.38 5.56
CA PRO A 42 -10.20 2.60 4.14
C PRO A 42 -9.11 3.47 3.53
N TYR A 43 -8.65 3.10 2.33
CA TYR A 43 -7.68 3.83 1.54
C TYR A 43 -8.34 4.28 0.25
N TYR A 44 -8.76 5.55 0.20
CA TYR A 44 -9.56 6.08 -0.91
C TYR A 44 -8.74 6.47 -2.15
N ARG A 45 -7.45 6.14 -2.20
CA ARG A 45 -6.64 6.39 -3.40
C ARG A 45 -6.69 5.15 -4.28
N GLU A 46 -6.87 5.41 -5.56
CA GLU A 46 -6.78 4.40 -6.60
C GLU A 46 -5.35 3.86 -6.69
N VAL A 47 -5.22 2.55 -6.88
CA VAL A 47 -3.96 1.87 -7.13
C VAL A 47 -4.06 1.13 -8.45
N ALA A 48 -3.65 1.80 -9.51
CA ALA A 48 -3.74 1.31 -10.88
C ALA A 48 -2.47 0.52 -11.25
N LEU A 49 -2.51 -0.80 -11.04
CA LEU A 49 -1.46 -1.73 -11.46
C LEU A 49 -2.02 -2.65 -12.55
N SER A 50 -1.48 -2.57 -13.77
CA SER A 50 -1.95 -3.41 -14.86
C SER A 50 -1.52 -4.88 -14.68
N LYS A 51 -2.27 -5.81 -15.26
CA LYS A 51 -1.93 -7.24 -15.25
C LYS A 51 -0.53 -7.49 -15.80
N ASP A 52 -0.18 -6.86 -16.92
CA ASP A 52 1.16 -6.94 -17.53
C ASP A 52 2.28 -6.49 -16.58
N LEU A 53 2.00 -5.47 -15.77
CA LEU A 53 2.95 -4.95 -14.80
C LEU A 53 3.16 -5.95 -13.65
N LEU A 54 2.06 -6.53 -13.16
CA LEU A 54 2.06 -7.54 -12.09
C LEU A 54 2.66 -8.89 -12.54
N GLU A 55 2.60 -9.21 -13.84
CA GLU A 55 3.27 -10.38 -14.44
C GLU A 55 4.78 -10.18 -14.64
N GLY A 56 5.33 -9.03 -14.27
CA GLY A 56 6.77 -8.78 -14.30
C GLY A 56 7.33 -8.34 -15.65
N LYS A 57 6.50 -8.05 -16.66
CA LYS A 57 6.96 -7.60 -17.98
C LYS A 57 7.77 -6.29 -17.92
N ARG A 58 7.56 -5.47 -16.90
CA ARG A 58 8.24 -4.19 -16.66
C ARG A 58 8.65 -4.03 -15.20
N ALA A 59 9.60 -4.85 -14.74
CA ALA A 59 10.02 -4.89 -13.33
C ALA A 59 10.37 -3.51 -12.73
N ASN A 60 11.12 -2.66 -13.45
CA ASN A 60 11.50 -1.32 -12.97
C ASN A 60 10.29 -0.39 -12.79
N VAL A 61 9.27 -0.53 -13.65
CA VAL A 61 8.03 0.24 -13.56
C VAL A 61 7.21 -0.26 -12.38
N LEU A 62 7.16 -1.57 -12.16
CA LEU A 62 6.46 -2.16 -11.02
C LEU A 62 7.10 -1.69 -9.71
N GLU A 63 8.43 -1.74 -9.62
CA GLU A 63 9.17 -1.26 -8.46
C GLU A 63 8.88 0.22 -8.19
N SER A 64 8.91 1.06 -9.23
CA SER A 64 8.62 2.50 -9.08
C SER A 64 7.18 2.75 -8.61
N ALA A 65 6.22 2.00 -9.16
CA ALA A 65 4.82 2.09 -8.76
C ALA A 65 4.59 1.63 -7.31
N LEU A 66 5.19 0.51 -6.92
CA LEU A 66 5.13 0.00 -5.54
C LEU A 66 5.72 1.02 -4.56
N ASN A 67 6.87 1.62 -4.88
CA ASN A 67 7.45 2.68 -4.07
C ASN A 67 6.51 3.88 -3.93
N TYR A 68 5.92 4.35 -5.03
CA TYR A 68 5.01 5.48 -5.02
C TYR A 68 3.77 5.23 -4.15
N TYR A 69 3.07 4.11 -4.38
CA TYR A 69 1.84 3.80 -3.65
C TYR A 69 2.09 3.48 -2.19
N TYR A 70 3.19 2.79 -1.89
CA TYR A 70 3.54 2.45 -0.52
C TYR A 70 3.97 3.68 0.28
N ASP A 71 4.79 4.57 -0.28
CA ASP A 71 5.16 5.83 0.36
C ASP A 71 3.93 6.70 0.67
N GLN A 72 2.96 6.74 -0.26
CA GLN A 72 1.68 7.41 -0.04
C GLN A 72 0.90 6.79 1.13
N ALA A 73 0.83 5.46 1.20
CA ALA A 73 0.17 4.74 2.29
C ALA A 73 0.86 4.99 3.64
N CYS A 74 2.20 5.01 3.68
CA CYS A 74 2.97 5.33 4.88
C CYS A 74 2.63 6.72 5.42
N ARG A 75 2.65 7.76 4.58
CA ARG A 75 2.32 9.13 4.99
C ARG A 75 0.89 9.26 5.53
N ILE A 76 -0.06 8.54 4.93
CA ILE A 76 -1.45 8.52 5.42
C ILE A 76 -1.52 7.82 6.77
N ALA A 77 -0.88 6.66 6.93
CA ALA A 77 -0.85 5.93 8.19
C ALA A 77 -0.23 6.79 9.31
N GLU A 78 0.90 7.45 9.06
CA GLU A 78 1.54 8.37 9.99
C GLU A 78 0.60 9.51 10.39
N GLY A 79 -0.04 10.18 9.42
CA GLY A 79 -1.00 11.25 9.69
C GLY A 79 -2.19 10.78 10.55
N MET A 80 -2.66 9.55 10.32
CA MET A 80 -3.72 8.94 11.12
C MET A 80 -3.28 8.69 12.56
N LEU A 81 -2.11 8.09 12.77
CA LEU A 81 -1.57 7.84 14.12
C LEU A 81 -1.38 9.14 14.89
N VAL A 82 -0.86 10.17 14.24
CA VAL A 82 -0.69 11.51 14.81
C VAL A 82 -2.06 12.08 15.23
N ALA A 83 -3.07 12.05 14.36
CA ALA A 83 -4.41 12.54 14.67
C ALA A 83 -5.07 11.77 15.83
N GLU A 84 -4.90 10.44 15.89
CA GLU A 84 -5.38 9.63 17.01
C GLU A 84 -4.68 9.97 18.33
N ALA A 85 -3.37 10.25 18.30
CA ALA A 85 -2.61 10.67 19.47
C ALA A 85 -3.06 12.04 19.99
N TYR A 86 -3.37 12.99 19.11
CA TYR A 86 -3.89 14.30 19.50
C TYR A 86 -5.28 14.22 20.16
N ARG A 87 -6.17 13.34 19.69
CA ARG A 87 -7.50 13.14 20.31
C ARG A 87 -7.47 12.56 21.73
N LYS A 88 -6.36 11.92 22.11
CA LYS A 88 -6.17 11.31 23.44
C LYS A 88 -5.55 12.28 24.45
N LYS A 89 -5.09 13.45 24.02
CA LYS A 89 -4.67 14.56 24.89
C LYS A 89 -5.85 15.46 25.20
#